data_AF-A0A1X0B7W5-F1
#
_entry.id   AF-A0A1X0B7W5-F1
#
_cell.length_a   1.000
_cell.length_b   1.000
_cell.length_c   1.000
_cell.angle_alpha   90.00
_cell.angle_beta   90.00
_cell.angle_gamma   90.00
#
_symmetry.space_group_name_H-M   'P 1'
#
loop_
_entity.id
_entity.type
_entity.pdbx_description
1 polymer ?
#
loop_
_entity_poly.entity_id
_entity_poly.type
_entity_poly.pdbx_seq_one_letter_code
_entity_poly.pdbx_strand_id
1 'polypeptide(L)'
;MEPTVTTWSIPQTTTGTERQLLESALDRNRAELVNTVRGLSDADARRRRVASMTTPIGLLKHAAVAERIWFQHILGGVPKNACGGGTTAGDISFIVDDGETVADVIAEFESASARSRVIAAKFDLDDIRTHPHLGNVNLRFIYLLAIEDFARHAGHGDILREQIEHPGPSQR
;
A
#
# COMPACT_ATOMS: atom_id res chain seq x y z
N MET A 1 27.13 11.55 -13.47
CA MET A 1 25.70 11.82 -13.67
C MET A 1 25.06 11.46 -12.35
N GLU A 2 24.79 12.48 -11.53
CA GLU A 2 24.10 12.30 -10.23
C GLU A 2 22.82 11.50 -10.49
N PRO A 3 22.51 10.44 -9.71
CA PRO A 3 21.24 9.79 -9.84
C PRO A 3 20.18 10.80 -9.42
N THR A 4 19.42 11.31 -10.38
CA THR A 4 18.22 12.09 -10.10
C THR A 4 17.28 11.20 -9.30
N VAL A 5 17.31 11.37 -7.98
CA VAL A 5 16.32 10.81 -7.05
C VAL A 5 14.99 11.41 -7.45
N THR A 6 14.31 10.74 -8.36
CA THR A 6 12.96 11.13 -8.75
C THR A 6 12.06 10.45 -7.73
N THR A 7 11.83 11.13 -6.61
CA THR A 7 11.04 10.65 -5.45
C THR A 7 9.55 10.51 -5.75
N TRP A 8 9.10 10.74 -6.99
CA TRP A 8 7.69 10.67 -7.35
C TRP A 8 7.47 10.37 -8.84
N SER A 9 6.70 9.33 -9.15
CA SER A 9 6.27 9.00 -10.51
C SER A 9 5.42 10.11 -11.13
N ILE A 10 5.92 10.68 -12.22
CA ILE A 10 5.23 11.71 -13.00
C ILE A 10 3.87 11.16 -13.48
N PRO A 11 2.74 11.84 -13.18
CA PRO A 11 1.43 11.43 -13.66
C PRO A 11 1.38 11.36 -15.20
N GLN A 12 1.08 10.18 -15.73
CA GLN A 12 0.91 9.96 -17.18
C GLN A 12 -0.53 10.26 -17.64
N THR A 13 -1.50 10.15 -16.73
CA THR A 13 -2.92 10.43 -16.99
C THR A 13 -3.31 11.69 -16.23
N THR A 14 -3.62 12.74 -16.97
CA THR A 14 -3.95 14.07 -16.43
C THR A 14 -5.33 14.57 -16.85
N THR A 15 -6.02 13.85 -17.75
CA THR A 15 -7.40 14.10 -18.18
C THR A 15 -8.13 12.77 -18.37
N GLY A 16 -9.47 12.79 -18.45
CA GLY A 16 -10.30 11.59 -18.64
C GLY A 16 -11.52 11.60 -17.72
N THR A 17 -12.19 10.44 -17.63
CA THR A 17 -13.27 10.23 -16.67
C THR A 17 -12.76 10.23 -15.23
N GLU A 18 -13.63 10.52 -14.27
CA GLU A 18 -13.31 10.46 -12.84
C GLU A 18 -12.68 9.10 -12.46
N ARG A 19 -13.29 8.00 -12.91
CA ARG A 19 -12.78 6.64 -12.67
C ARG A 19 -11.35 6.47 -13.17
N GLN A 20 -11.07 6.87 -14.41
CA GLN A 20 -9.73 6.74 -15.00
C GLN A 20 -8.69 7.49 -14.18
N LEU A 21 -9.02 8.69 -13.69
CA LEU A 21 -8.12 9.49 -12.88
C LEU A 21 -7.87 8.86 -11.50
N LEU A 22 -8.91 8.35 -10.83
CA LEU A 22 -8.79 7.65 -9.56
C LEU A 22 -7.97 6.36 -9.67
N GLU A 23 -8.26 5.52 -10.65
CA GLU A 23 -7.52 4.27 -10.88
C GLU A 23 -6.05 4.55 -11.22
N SER A 24 -5.79 5.53 -12.09
CA SER A 24 -4.42 5.92 -12.44
C SER A 24 -3.67 6.53 -11.25
N ALA A 25 -4.34 7.29 -10.38
CA ALA A 25 -3.73 7.83 -9.17
C ALA A 25 -3.37 6.73 -8.17
N LEU A 26 -4.27 5.79 -7.93
CA LEU A 26 -4.02 4.67 -7.04
C LEU A 26 -2.89 3.77 -7.56
N ASP A 27 -2.86 3.52 -8.87
CA ASP A 27 -1.82 2.68 -9.50
C ASP A 27 -0.42 3.29 -9.39
N ARG A 28 -0.30 4.63 -9.44
CA ARG A 28 0.98 5.29 -9.15
C ARG A 28 1.41 5.08 -7.71
N ASN A 29 0.52 5.28 -6.74
CA ASN A 29 0.88 5.11 -5.33
C ASN A 29 1.20 3.64 -4.98
N ARG A 30 0.55 2.68 -5.63
CA ARG A 30 0.93 1.25 -5.56
C ARG A 30 2.37 1.04 -6.06
N ALA A 31 2.72 1.63 -7.20
CA ALA A 31 4.07 1.53 -7.73
C ALA A 31 5.11 2.18 -6.80
N GLU A 32 4.80 3.34 -6.23
CA GLU A 32 5.70 4.01 -5.28
C GLU A 32 5.94 3.17 -4.03
N LEU A 33 4.90 2.59 -3.43
CA LEU A 33 5.07 1.68 -2.29
C LEU A 33 6.03 0.54 -2.60
N VAL A 34 5.91 -0.09 -3.77
CA VAL A 34 6.86 -1.14 -4.18
C VAL A 34 8.27 -0.57 -4.36
N ASN A 35 8.41 0.62 -4.94
CA ASN A 35 9.70 1.28 -5.12
C ASN A 35 10.40 1.56 -3.78
N THR A 36 9.67 1.84 -2.69
CA THR A 36 10.28 2.09 -1.38
C THR A 36 11.08 0.89 -0.84
N VAL A 37 10.72 -0.34 -1.23
CA VAL A 37 11.38 -1.57 -0.74
C VAL A 37 12.17 -2.31 -1.82
N ARG A 38 11.90 -2.04 -3.10
CA ARG A 38 12.53 -2.75 -4.22
C ARG A 38 14.06 -2.61 -4.17
N GLY A 39 14.75 -3.74 -4.16
CA GLY A 39 16.22 -3.79 -4.13
C GLY A 39 16.84 -3.68 -2.74
N LEU A 40 16.05 -3.46 -1.68
CA LEU A 40 16.53 -3.60 -0.31
C LEU A 40 16.74 -5.09 0.02
N SER A 41 17.72 -5.38 0.89
CA SER A 41 17.82 -6.70 1.51
C SER A 41 16.69 -6.90 2.53
N ASP A 42 16.33 -8.15 2.83
CA ASP A 42 15.34 -8.45 3.87
C ASP A 42 15.74 -7.84 5.23
N ALA A 43 17.05 -7.87 5.54
CA ALA A 43 17.58 -7.28 6.75
C ALA A 43 17.40 -5.74 6.76
N ASP A 44 17.68 -5.06 5.66
CA ASP A 44 17.51 -3.61 5.56
C ASP A 44 16.05 -3.19 5.58
N ALA A 45 15.19 -3.90 4.85
CA ALA A 45 13.76 -3.60 4.79
C ALA A 45 13.05 -3.80 6.15
N ARG A 46 13.65 -4.55 7.08
CA ARG A 46 13.21 -4.74 8.47
C ARG A 46 13.82 -3.75 9.46
N ARG A 47 14.78 -2.91 9.05
CA ARG A 47 15.40 -1.94 9.97
C ARG A 47 14.39 -0.87 10.37
N ARG A 48 14.29 -0.67 11.68
CA ARG A 48 13.59 0.48 12.27
C ARG A 48 14.54 1.66 12.31
N ARG A 49 14.19 2.74 11.61
CA ARG A 49 14.95 4.00 11.60
C ARG A 49 14.25 5.16 12.32
N VAL A 50 13.07 4.88 12.87
CA VAL A 50 12.25 5.80 13.65
C VAL A 50 11.82 5.14 14.96
N ALA A 51 11.34 5.93 15.92
CA ALA A 51 10.94 5.44 17.23
C ALA A 51 9.72 4.49 17.20
N SER A 52 8.84 4.62 16.20
CA SER A 52 7.71 3.71 15.99
C SER A 52 8.18 2.32 15.54
N MET A 53 7.26 1.36 15.48
CA MET A 53 7.50 0.01 14.93
C MET A 53 7.57 0.00 13.38
N THR A 54 7.53 1.16 12.73
CA THR A 54 7.48 1.27 11.27
C THR A 54 8.79 0.79 10.63
N THR A 55 8.64 -0.06 9.62
CA THR A 55 9.74 -0.57 8.77
C THR A 55 9.31 -0.47 7.30
N PRO A 56 10.26 -0.37 6.35
CA PRO A 56 9.92 -0.38 4.92
C PRO A 56 9.02 -1.56 4.51
N ILE A 57 9.39 -2.80 4.85
CA ILE A 57 8.60 -3.99 4.50
C ILE A 57 7.24 -4.04 5.22
N GLY A 58 7.17 -3.53 6.45
CA GLY A 58 5.91 -3.44 7.21
C GLY A 58 4.90 -2.50 6.57
N LEU A 59 5.34 -1.38 5.98
CA LEU A 59 4.46 -0.45 5.25
C LEU A 59 3.82 -1.14 4.04
N LEU A 60 4.60 -1.90 3.27
CA LEU A 60 4.08 -2.63 2.10
C LEU A 60 3.12 -3.75 2.52
N LYS A 61 3.44 -4.50 3.58
CA LYS A 61 2.56 -5.53 4.13
C LYS A 61 1.23 -4.94 4.59
N HIS A 62 1.26 -3.79 5.25
CA HIS A 62 0.06 -3.08 5.64
C HIS A 62 -0.81 -2.70 4.44
N ALA A 63 -0.20 -2.18 3.38
CA ALA A 63 -0.91 -1.84 2.16
C ALA A 63 -1.58 -3.06 1.51
N ALA A 64 -0.95 -4.24 1.55
CA ALA A 64 -1.55 -5.49 1.08
C ALA A 64 -2.80 -5.89 1.90
N VAL A 65 -2.76 -5.68 3.22
CA VAL A 65 -3.94 -5.87 4.08
C VAL A 65 -5.04 -4.87 3.74
N ALA A 66 -4.68 -3.59 3.53
CA ALA A 66 -5.63 -2.54 3.16
C ALA A 66 -6.36 -2.86 1.86
N GLU A 67 -5.66 -3.34 0.83
CA GLU A 67 -6.26 -3.83 -0.43
C GLU A 67 -7.33 -4.90 -0.17
N ARG A 68 -7.01 -5.90 0.66
CA ARG A 68 -7.91 -6.99 1.00
C ARG A 68 -9.13 -6.53 1.78
N ILE A 69 -8.95 -5.64 2.75
CA ILE A 69 -10.06 -5.17 3.57
C ILE A 69 -10.99 -4.30 2.72
N TRP A 70 -10.47 -3.28 2.05
CA TRP A 70 -11.32 -2.31 1.37
C TRP A 70 -11.95 -2.83 0.08
N PHE A 71 -11.17 -3.46 -0.79
CA PHE A 71 -11.69 -3.92 -2.07
C PHE A 71 -12.29 -5.33 -1.99
N GLN A 72 -11.67 -6.27 -1.26
CA GLN A 72 -12.14 -7.65 -1.27
C GLN A 72 -13.25 -7.87 -0.25
N HIS A 73 -13.04 -7.46 1.01
CA HIS A 73 -14.02 -7.66 2.07
C HIS A 73 -15.18 -6.66 2.00
N ILE A 74 -14.90 -5.36 2.03
CA ILE A 74 -15.94 -4.33 2.10
C ILE A 74 -16.65 -4.16 0.76
N LEU A 75 -15.92 -3.94 -0.33
CA LEU A 75 -16.53 -3.77 -1.66
C LEU A 75 -17.05 -5.10 -2.24
N GLY A 76 -16.19 -6.11 -2.27
CA GLY A 76 -16.47 -7.42 -2.86
C GLY A 76 -17.31 -8.37 -2.00
N GLY A 77 -17.54 -8.07 -0.73
CA GLY A 77 -18.31 -8.91 0.19
C GLY A 77 -17.63 -10.24 0.55
N VAL A 78 -16.33 -10.39 0.30
CA VAL A 78 -15.59 -11.61 0.64
C VAL A 78 -15.45 -11.72 2.16
N PRO A 79 -15.77 -12.85 2.81
CA PRO A 79 -15.55 -13.01 4.25
C PRO A 79 -14.10 -12.73 4.65
N LYS A 80 -13.85 -12.04 5.78
CA LYS A 80 -12.49 -11.61 6.17
C LYS A 80 -11.48 -12.76 6.20
N ASN A 81 -11.88 -13.93 6.73
CA ASN A 81 -11.05 -15.13 6.80
C ASN A 81 -10.74 -15.75 5.42
N ALA A 82 -11.52 -15.42 4.38
CA ALA A 82 -11.31 -15.87 3.01
C ALA A 82 -10.48 -14.86 2.17
N CYS A 83 -10.14 -13.70 2.72
CA CYS A 83 -9.24 -12.74 2.07
C CYS A 83 -7.75 -13.12 2.22
N GLY A 84 -7.37 -13.86 3.26
CA GLY A 84 -5.98 -14.26 3.57
C GLY A 84 -5.11 -13.13 4.12
N GLY A 85 -3.86 -13.46 4.48
CA GLY A 85 -2.76 -12.52 4.81
C GLY A 85 -3.11 -11.41 5.81
N GLY A 86 -3.37 -11.75 7.07
CA GLY A 86 -3.44 -10.78 8.17
C GLY A 86 -4.73 -9.95 8.28
N THR A 87 -5.79 -10.28 7.55
CA THR A 87 -7.10 -9.57 7.60
C THR A 87 -7.93 -9.83 8.86
N THR A 88 -7.42 -10.63 9.80
CA THR A 88 -8.09 -11.02 11.05
C THR A 88 -7.41 -10.37 12.26
N ALA A 89 -8.11 -9.39 12.84
CA ALA A 89 -7.94 -8.73 14.15
C ALA A 89 -6.53 -8.31 14.63
N GLY A 90 -6.36 -7.00 14.88
CA GLY A 90 -5.18 -6.38 15.50
C GLY A 90 -4.37 -5.52 14.53
N ASP A 91 -3.42 -4.73 15.05
CA ASP A 91 -2.46 -3.94 14.27
C ASP A 91 -1.32 -4.81 13.68
N ILE A 92 -1.60 -6.10 13.45
CA ILE A 92 -0.65 -7.08 12.94
C ILE A 92 -0.28 -6.84 11.47
N SER A 93 -0.99 -5.92 10.80
CA SER A 93 -0.77 -5.57 9.40
C SER A 93 0.63 -5.02 9.10
N PHE A 94 1.32 -4.50 10.13
CA PHE A 94 2.71 -4.05 10.02
C PHE A 94 3.73 -5.10 10.49
N ILE A 95 3.29 -6.22 11.07
CA ILE A 95 4.17 -7.27 11.61
C ILE A 95 4.58 -8.18 10.46
N VAL A 96 5.88 -8.23 10.20
CA VAL A 96 6.46 -9.11 9.19
C VAL A 96 7.22 -10.23 9.90
N ASP A 97 6.79 -11.47 9.71
CA ASP A 97 7.39 -12.67 10.32
C ASP A 97 8.77 -12.94 9.74
N ASP A 98 9.67 -13.57 10.50
CA ASP A 98 11.08 -13.78 10.10
C ASP A 98 11.25 -14.56 8.79
N GLY A 99 10.25 -15.35 8.39
CA GLY A 99 10.26 -16.14 7.16
C GLY A 99 9.76 -15.40 5.91
N GLU A 100 9.19 -14.20 6.04
CA GLU A 100 8.68 -13.44 4.89
C GLU A 100 9.80 -12.64 4.21
N THR A 101 10.01 -12.80 2.90
CA THR A 101 11.01 -11.99 2.19
C THR A 101 10.39 -10.72 1.61
N VAL A 102 11.22 -9.72 1.28
CA VAL A 102 10.78 -8.53 0.53
C VAL A 102 10.10 -8.93 -0.77
N ALA A 103 10.64 -9.94 -1.46
CA ALA A 103 10.08 -10.44 -2.71
C ALA A 103 8.68 -11.03 -2.50
N ASP A 104 8.46 -11.81 -1.44
CA ASP A 104 7.16 -12.39 -1.12
C ASP A 104 6.12 -11.32 -0.81
N VAL A 105 6.49 -10.31 0.00
CA VAL A 105 5.58 -9.22 0.37
C VAL A 105 5.24 -8.34 -0.83
N ILE A 106 6.18 -8.11 -1.77
CA ILE A 106 5.89 -7.45 -3.05
C ILE A 106 4.88 -8.27 -3.85
N ALA A 107 5.14 -9.57 -4.03
CA ALA A 107 4.25 -10.44 -4.79
C ALA A 107 2.84 -10.52 -4.17
N GLU A 108 2.77 -10.53 -2.84
CA GLU A 108 1.53 -10.51 -2.08
C GLU A 108 0.73 -9.22 -2.32
N PHE A 109 1.39 -8.06 -2.23
CA PHE A 109 0.79 -6.76 -2.48
C PHE A 109 0.29 -6.64 -3.92
N GLU A 110 1.12 -7.00 -4.91
CA GLU A 110 0.76 -6.94 -6.33
C GLU A 110 -0.43 -7.85 -6.64
N SER A 111 -0.47 -9.05 -6.07
CA SER A 111 -1.60 -9.99 -6.19
C SER A 111 -2.88 -9.41 -5.58
N ALA A 112 -2.79 -8.81 -4.38
CA ALA A 112 -3.92 -8.16 -3.73
C ALA A 112 -4.45 -6.99 -4.56
N SER A 113 -3.59 -6.12 -5.07
CA SER A 113 -3.95 -5.00 -5.95
C SER A 113 -4.56 -5.46 -7.28
N ALA A 114 -4.05 -6.55 -7.88
CA ALA A 114 -4.64 -7.13 -9.10
C ALA A 114 -6.07 -7.61 -8.84
N ARG A 115 -6.29 -8.31 -7.72
CA ARG A 115 -7.64 -8.74 -7.30
C ARG A 115 -8.55 -7.56 -6.99
N SER A 116 -8.04 -6.50 -6.37
CA SER A 116 -8.79 -5.26 -6.13
C SER A 116 -9.32 -4.64 -7.41
N ARG A 117 -8.50 -4.57 -8.48
CA ARG A 117 -8.94 -4.07 -9.80
C ARG A 117 -10.07 -4.92 -10.39
N VAL A 118 -9.94 -6.26 -10.35
CA VAL A 118 -10.97 -7.18 -10.86
C VAL A 118 -12.29 -7.03 -10.11
N ILE A 119 -12.26 -6.78 -8.81
CA ILE A 119 -13.48 -6.56 -8.03
C ILE A 119 -14.07 -5.20 -8.33
N ALA A 120 -13.26 -4.13 -8.28
CA ALA A 120 -13.72 -2.76 -8.47
C ALA A 120 -14.31 -2.50 -9.85
N ALA A 121 -13.86 -3.21 -10.89
CA ALA A 121 -14.42 -3.14 -12.23
C ALA A 121 -15.90 -3.60 -12.35
N LYS A 122 -16.43 -4.26 -11.31
CA LYS A 122 -17.82 -4.75 -11.26
C LYS A 122 -18.81 -3.77 -10.62
N PHE A 123 -18.32 -2.63 -10.15
CA PHE A 123 -19.08 -1.64 -9.38
C PHE A 123 -18.96 -0.27 -10.03
N ASP A 124 -20.01 0.52 -9.97
CA ASP A 124 -19.97 1.95 -10.27
C ASP A 124 -19.37 2.73 -9.10
N LEU A 125 -18.88 3.96 -9.36
CA LEU A 125 -18.26 4.80 -8.33
C LEU A 125 -19.20 5.13 -7.17
N ASP A 126 -20.50 5.19 -7.46
CA ASP A 126 -21.57 5.51 -6.53
C ASP A 126 -22.19 4.29 -5.84
N ASP A 127 -21.76 3.06 -6.17
CA ASP A 127 -22.29 1.84 -5.55
C ASP A 127 -21.96 1.81 -4.05
N ILE A 128 -23.01 1.67 -3.23
CA ILE A 128 -22.93 1.74 -1.78
C ILE A 128 -22.67 0.36 -1.16
N ARG A 129 -21.84 0.35 -0.12
CA ARG A 129 -21.58 -0.75 0.79
C ARG A 129 -21.66 -0.29 2.24
N THR A 130 -22.03 -1.21 3.13
CA THR A 130 -22.09 -0.95 4.57
C THR A 130 -20.78 -1.36 5.22
N HIS A 131 -20.07 -0.39 5.79
CA HIS A 131 -18.89 -0.60 6.63
C HIS A 131 -19.31 -0.64 8.12
N PRO A 132 -18.80 -1.59 8.93
CA PRO A 132 -19.26 -1.80 10.32
C PRO A 132 -19.06 -0.60 11.25
N HIS A 133 -18.11 0.29 10.96
CA HIS A 133 -17.79 1.44 11.82
C HIS A 133 -18.07 2.80 11.17
N LEU A 134 -18.19 2.86 9.85
CA LEU A 134 -18.32 4.13 9.11
C LEU A 134 -19.73 4.31 8.53
N GLY A 135 -20.58 3.28 8.58
CA GLY A 135 -21.86 3.29 7.89
C GLY A 135 -21.67 3.11 6.38
N ASN A 136 -22.43 3.86 5.60
CA ASN A 136 -22.42 3.73 4.14
C ASN A 136 -21.15 4.36 3.53
N VAL A 137 -20.47 3.58 2.69
CA VAL A 137 -19.33 4.00 1.88
C VAL A 137 -19.58 3.61 0.42
N ASN A 138 -19.00 4.32 -0.54
CA ASN A 138 -19.06 3.94 -1.95
C ASN A 138 -17.67 3.70 -2.54
N LEU A 139 -17.60 3.16 -3.76
CA LEU A 139 -16.32 2.88 -4.41
C LEU A 139 -15.45 4.14 -4.58
N ARG A 140 -16.06 5.30 -4.86
CA ARG A 140 -15.34 6.59 -4.93
C ARG A 140 -14.59 6.89 -3.63
N PHE A 141 -15.27 6.76 -2.49
CA PHE A 141 -14.64 6.93 -1.18
C PHE A 141 -13.50 5.93 -0.97
N ILE A 142 -13.69 4.66 -1.34
CA ILE A 142 -12.67 3.62 -1.20
C ILE A 142 -11.42 3.96 -2.00
N TYR A 143 -11.56 4.44 -3.25
CA TYR A 143 -10.41 4.88 -4.04
C TYR A 143 -9.68 6.06 -3.39
N LEU A 144 -10.40 7.10 -2.96
CA LEU A 144 -9.80 8.27 -2.32
C LEU A 144 -9.02 7.88 -1.06
N LEU A 145 -9.64 7.06 -0.20
CA LEU A 145 -9.00 6.58 1.02
C LEU A 145 -7.72 5.79 0.73
N ALA A 146 -7.74 4.86 -0.23
CA ALA A 146 -6.57 4.08 -0.60
C ALA A 146 -5.46 4.96 -1.21
N ILE A 147 -5.81 5.97 -2.01
CA ILE A 147 -4.87 6.94 -2.57
C ILE A 147 -4.17 7.71 -1.45
N GLU A 148 -4.91 8.23 -0.48
CA GLU A 148 -4.38 9.00 0.65
C GLU A 148 -3.47 8.14 1.54
N ASP A 149 -3.91 6.93 1.87
CA ASP A 149 -3.17 6.00 2.72
C ASP A 149 -1.85 5.57 2.04
N PHE A 150 -1.91 5.18 0.77
CA PHE A 150 -0.72 4.68 0.07
C PHE A 150 0.27 5.78 -0.24
N ALA A 151 -0.18 6.99 -0.59
CA ALA A 151 0.72 8.13 -0.77
C ALA A 151 1.45 8.48 0.54
N ARG A 152 0.74 8.43 1.69
CA ARG A 152 1.34 8.67 3.00
C ARG A 152 2.41 7.61 3.34
N HIS A 153 2.09 6.34 3.13
CA HIS A 153 3.03 5.25 3.40
C HIS A 153 4.22 5.23 2.44
N ALA A 154 4.02 5.60 1.16
CA ALA A 154 5.12 5.79 0.21
C ALA A 154 6.08 6.87 0.70
N GLY A 155 5.57 8.05 1.09
CA GLY A 155 6.41 9.11 1.65
C GLY A 155 7.14 8.71 2.95
N HIS A 156 6.51 7.91 3.82
CA HIS A 156 7.22 7.32 4.95
C HIS A 156 8.34 6.36 4.52
N GLY A 157 8.08 5.52 3.51
CA GLY A 157 9.04 4.57 2.97
C GLY A 157 10.24 5.26 2.32
N ASP A 158 10.04 6.38 1.62
CA ASP A 158 11.12 7.18 1.03
C ASP A 158 12.12 7.66 2.10
N ILE A 159 11.62 8.22 3.20
CA ILE A 159 12.47 8.69 4.32
C ILE A 159 13.22 7.52 4.97
N LEU A 160 12.56 6.38 5.16
CA LEU A 160 13.22 5.20 5.73
C LEU A 160 14.29 4.65 4.78
N ARG A 161 14.03 4.65 3.47
CA ARG A 161 14.97 4.23 2.44
C ARG A 161 16.19 5.15 2.39
N GLU A 162 15.98 6.47 2.40
CA GLU A 162 17.06 7.46 2.49
C GLU A 162 17.96 7.20 3.71
N GLN A 163 17.36 6.96 4.89
CA GLN A 163 18.10 6.67 6.13
C GLN A 163 18.86 5.32 6.09
N ILE A 164 18.47 4.40 5.22
CA ILE A 164 19.13 3.10 5.02
C ILE A 164 20.29 3.22 4.02
N GLU A 165 20.06 3.86 2.88
CA GLU A 165 21.04 4.00 1.79
C GLU A 165 22.08 5.08 2.08
N HIS A 166 21.68 6.13 2.80
CA HIS A 166 22.51 7.27 3.17
C HIS A 166 22.45 7.50 4.69
N PRO A 167 23.00 6.57 5.49
CA PRO A 167 23.01 6.74 6.94
C PRO A 167 23.73 8.05 7.28
N GLY A 168 23.03 8.95 7.96
CA GLY A 168 23.62 10.18 8.48
C GLY A 168 24.84 9.89 9.37
N PRO A 169 25.70 10.89 9.62
CA PRO A 169 26.86 10.71 10.48
C PRO A 169 26.40 10.14 11.82
N SER A 170 27.02 9.02 12.26
CA SER A 170 26.66 8.34 13.49
C SER A 170 26.56 9.35 14.63
N GLN A 171 25.37 9.55 15.17
CA GLN A 171 25.21 10.31 16.41
C GLN A 171 25.91 9.51 17.50
N ARG A 172 27.02 10.06 18.01
CA ARG A 172 27.76 9.53 19.15
C ARG A 172 26.98 9.77 20.43
#